data_AF-A0A562E7G9-F1
#
_entry.id   AF-A0A562E7G9-F1
#
_cell.length_a   1.000
_cell.length_b   1.000
_cell.length_c   1.000
_cell.angle_alpha   90.00
_cell.angle_beta   90.00
_cell.angle_gamma   90.00
#
_symmetry.space_group_name_H-M   'P 1'
#
loop_
_entity.id
_entity.type
_entity.pdbx_description
1 polymer ?
#
loop_
_entity_poly.entity_id
_entity_poly.type
_entity_poly.pdbx_seq_one_letter_code
_entity_poly.pdbx_strand_id
1 'polypeptide(L)'
;MSRRSERRGRGLLRPEALAGWIFADLLIVLFIVGLGSATAPEIPDPAAVEEPLPKIVGMRQDPEILTIDYDAGALIGSGAGSEDESRLVCERLNEVTGALQGERAALALIFGGGKDIGVALESAVRIAEQLPCAAPTLFDGTTTRDFWDGSLPRGTARLEVFLFTTD
;
A
#
# COMPACT_ATOMS: atom_id res chain seq x y z
N MET A 1 0.12 -74.05 64.88
CA MET A 1 -0.35 -72.98 63.98
C MET A 1 -1.32 -72.09 64.74
N SER A 2 -0.94 -70.88 65.15
CA SER A 2 -1.89 -69.80 65.52
C SER A 2 -1.18 -68.44 65.65
N ARG A 3 -1.94 -67.40 65.36
CA ARG A 3 -1.64 -66.00 64.99
C ARG A 3 -0.91 -65.15 66.05
N ARG A 4 -0.14 -64.16 65.58
CA ARG A 4 -0.20 -62.71 65.94
C ARG A 4 0.84 -61.97 65.07
N SER A 5 0.41 -61.11 64.14
CA SER A 5 -0.01 -59.70 64.27
C SER A 5 1.12 -58.76 64.69
N GLU A 6 1.49 -57.85 63.79
CA GLU A 6 1.91 -56.48 64.12
C GLU A 6 1.58 -55.60 62.91
N ARG A 7 0.41 -54.95 62.94
CA ARG A 7 0.24 -53.54 63.31
C ARG A 7 0.92 -52.58 62.32
N ARG A 8 0.27 -52.34 61.18
CA ARG A 8 0.34 -51.01 60.54
C ARG A 8 -0.54 -50.06 61.33
N GLY A 9 0.12 -49.29 62.19
CA GLY A 9 -0.49 -48.26 63.00
C GLY A 9 -1.21 -47.22 62.13
N ARG A 10 -2.46 -46.95 62.52
CA ARG A 10 -3.20 -45.72 62.21
C ARG A 10 -2.34 -44.51 62.57
N GLY A 11 -1.80 -43.82 61.57
CA GLY A 11 -1.38 -42.43 61.71
C GLY A 11 -2.62 -41.55 61.57
N LEU A 12 -3.06 -41.01 62.69
CA LEU A 12 -4.18 -40.07 62.82
C LEU A 12 -4.03 -38.92 61.82
N LEU A 13 -5.11 -38.60 61.12
CA LEU A 13 -5.24 -37.36 60.34
C LEU A 13 -4.90 -36.19 61.27
N ARG A 14 -3.76 -35.54 61.02
CA ARG A 14 -3.34 -34.33 61.73
C ARG A 14 -4.40 -33.24 61.47
N PRO A 15 -4.95 -32.57 62.50
CA PRO A 15 -6.01 -31.56 62.30
C PRO A 15 -5.56 -30.43 61.35
N GLU A 16 -4.27 -30.16 61.27
CA GLU A 16 -3.67 -29.20 60.34
C GLU A 16 -3.79 -29.66 58.87
N ALA A 17 -3.69 -30.97 58.62
CA ALA A 17 -3.88 -31.53 57.28
C ALA A 17 -5.35 -31.49 56.85
N LEU A 18 -6.28 -31.66 57.80
CA LEU A 18 -7.72 -31.48 57.58
C LEU A 18 -8.08 -30.01 57.31
N ALA A 19 -7.50 -29.07 58.07
CA ALA A 19 -7.70 -27.64 57.85
C ALA A 19 -7.14 -27.19 56.49
N GLY A 20 -5.96 -27.69 56.10
CA GLY A 20 -5.36 -27.41 54.79
C GLY A 20 -6.18 -27.96 53.62
N TRP A 21 -6.76 -29.15 53.77
CA TRP A 21 -7.60 -29.75 52.72
C TRP A 21 -8.91 -28.96 52.50
N ILE A 22 -9.59 -28.55 53.57
CA ILE A 22 -10.80 -27.71 53.48
C ILE A 22 -10.47 -26.33 52.91
N PHE A 23 -9.36 -25.73 53.32
CA PHE A 23 -8.93 -24.44 52.79
C PHE A 23 -8.66 -24.49 51.27
N ALA A 24 -8.02 -25.56 50.79
CA ALA A 24 -7.78 -25.76 49.37
C ALA A 24 -9.10 -25.89 48.58
N ASP A 25 -10.07 -26.64 49.11
CA ASP A 25 -11.38 -26.81 48.47
C ASP A 25 -12.16 -25.48 48.40
N LEU A 26 -12.17 -24.72 49.50
CA LEU A 26 -12.78 -23.39 49.53
C LEU A 26 -12.09 -22.39 48.58
N LEU A 27 -10.75 -22.44 48.46
CA LEU A 27 -10.01 -21.64 47.49
C LEU A 27 -10.36 -22.03 46.04
N ILE A 28 -10.50 -23.32 45.76
CA ILE A 28 -10.90 -23.80 44.43
C ILE A 28 -12.31 -23.32 44.10
N VAL A 29 -13.27 -23.42 45.03
CA VAL A 29 -14.63 -22.92 44.85
C VAL A 29 -14.63 -21.41 44.60
N LEU A 30 -13.90 -20.63 45.40
CA LEU A 30 -13.79 -19.18 45.22
C LEU A 30 -13.19 -18.83 43.85
N PHE A 31 -12.17 -19.57 43.41
CA PHE A 31 -11.53 -19.36 42.12
C PHE A 31 -12.49 -19.63 40.95
N ILE A 32 -13.27 -20.72 41.02
CA ILE A 32 -14.27 -21.05 40.00
C ILE A 32 -15.35 -19.97 39.92
N VAL A 33 -15.87 -19.50 41.06
CA VAL A 33 -16.89 -18.44 41.10
C VAL A 33 -16.32 -17.11 40.59
N GLY A 34 -15.07 -16.79 40.95
CA GLY A 34 -14.38 -15.59 40.47
C GLY A 34 -14.23 -15.56 38.95
N LEU A 35 -13.81 -16.68 38.35
CA LEU A 35 -13.71 -16.79 36.90
C LEU A 35 -15.07 -16.79 36.19
N GLY A 36 -16.09 -17.41 36.80
CA GLY A 36 -17.43 -17.50 36.22
C GLY A 36 -18.27 -16.22 36.34
N SER A 37 -17.90 -15.30 37.23
CA SER A 37 -18.60 -14.03 37.46
C SER A 37 -18.02 -12.84 36.68
N ALA A 38 -16.91 -13.05 35.97
CA ALA A 38 -16.32 -12.03 35.10
C ALA A 38 -17.28 -11.76 33.92
N THR A 39 -17.99 -10.63 33.98
CA THR A 39 -18.78 -10.15 32.84
C THR A 39 -17.84 -9.41 31.89
N ALA A 40 -17.97 -9.70 30.59
CA ALA A 40 -17.26 -8.93 29.58
C ALA A 40 -17.77 -7.48 29.65
N PRO A 41 -16.87 -6.47 29.67
CA PRO A 41 -17.31 -5.10 29.54
C PRO A 41 -18.01 -4.94 28.20
N GLU A 42 -19.17 -4.27 28.21
CA GLU A 42 -19.90 -3.96 27.00
C GLU A 42 -19.14 -2.87 26.25
N ILE A 43 -18.43 -3.27 25.19
CA ILE A 43 -17.70 -2.34 24.32
C ILE A 43 -18.75 -1.73 23.40
N PRO A 44 -18.98 -0.40 23.43
CA PRO A 44 -19.88 0.24 22.48
C PRO A 44 -19.34 0.00 21.08
N ASP A 45 -20.20 -0.50 20.19
CA ASP A 45 -19.82 -0.66 18.78
C ASP A 45 -19.44 0.72 18.22
N PRO A 46 -18.25 0.87 17.62
CA PRO A 46 -17.89 2.10 16.95
C PRO A 46 -18.94 2.37 15.88
N ALA A 47 -19.49 3.59 15.87
CA ALA A 47 -20.41 4.02 14.83
C ALA A 47 -19.76 3.75 13.47
N ALA A 48 -20.39 2.90 12.66
CA ALA A 48 -19.93 2.62 11.32
C ALA A 48 -19.93 3.95 10.54
N VAL A 49 -18.74 4.50 10.31
CA VAL A 49 -18.57 5.52 9.29
C VAL A 49 -18.74 4.76 7.99
N GLU A 50 -19.89 4.94 7.33
CA GLU A 50 -20.10 4.47 5.97
C GLU A 50 -19.14 5.26 5.07
N GLU A 51 -17.91 4.76 4.92
CA GLU A 51 -17.05 5.21 3.84
C GLU A 51 -17.72 4.78 2.53
N PRO A 52 -17.93 5.71 1.58
CA PRO A 52 -18.46 5.34 0.29
C PRO A 52 -17.53 4.28 -0.33
N LEU A 53 -18.08 3.12 -0.64
CA LEU A 53 -17.34 2.06 -1.32
C LEU A 53 -16.73 2.65 -2.60
N PRO A 54 -15.44 2.40 -2.88
CA PRO A 54 -14.82 2.90 -4.09
C PRO A 54 -15.60 2.35 -5.29
N LYS A 55 -16.07 3.24 -6.17
CA LYS A 55 -16.64 2.83 -7.45
C LYS A 55 -15.54 2.11 -8.24
N ILE A 56 -15.81 0.87 -8.62
CA ILE A 56 -14.94 0.11 -9.52
C ILE A 56 -15.13 0.69 -10.92
N VAL A 57 -14.29 1.65 -11.28
CA VAL A 57 -14.20 2.17 -12.65
C VAL A 57 -13.20 1.30 -13.42
N GLY A 58 -13.55 0.94 -14.66
CA GLY A 58 -12.67 0.20 -15.56
C GLY A 58 -11.57 1.11 -16.14
N MET A 59 -10.68 0.50 -16.92
CA MET A 59 -9.65 1.19 -17.69
C MET A 59 -9.86 0.90 -19.18
N ARG A 60 -9.82 1.92 -20.03
CA ARG A 60 -9.84 1.77 -21.49
C ARG A 60 -8.61 0.95 -21.92
N GLN A 61 -8.79 0.01 -22.84
CA GLN A 61 -7.70 -0.85 -23.31
C GLN A 61 -6.83 -0.18 -24.37
N ASP A 62 -7.40 0.74 -25.15
CA ASP A 62 -6.66 1.52 -26.14
C ASP A 62 -6.08 2.78 -25.47
N PRO A 63 -4.75 2.96 -25.48
CA PRO A 63 -4.12 4.15 -24.92
C PRO A 63 -4.21 5.33 -25.90
N GLU A 64 -4.24 6.53 -25.33
CA GLU A 64 -3.95 7.75 -26.05
C GLU A 64 -2.44 7.88 -26.20
N ILE A 65 -1.95 7.85 -27.43
CA ILE A 65 -0.51 7.89 -27.74
C ILE A 65 -0.10 9.34 -27.96
N LEU A 66 0.77 9.84 -27.08
CA LEU A 66 1.36 11.18 -27.17
C LEU A 66 2.85 11.05 -27.45
N THR A 67 3.41 12.01 -28.17
CA THR A 67 4.86 12.05 -28.45
C THR A 67 5.37 13.46 -28.22
N ILE A 68 6.51 13.58 -27.55
CA ILE A 68 7.19 14.83 -27.31
C ILE A 68 8.67 14.74 -27.71
N ASP A 69 9.22 15.88 -28.11
CA ASP A 69 10.66 16.05 -28.30
C ASP A 69 11.26 16.89 -27.17
N TYR A 70 12.50 16.61 -26.82
CA TYR A 70 13.25 17.25 -25.73
C TYR A 70 14.76 17.12 -25.95
N ASP A 71 15.53 17.96 -25.27
CA ASP A 71 16.98 17.79 -25.20
C ASP A 71 17.34 16.78 -24.10
N ALA A 72 17.66 15.55 -24.51
CA ALA A 72 18.01 14.47 -23.58
C ALA A 72 19.28 14.76 -22.76
N GLY A 73 20.22 15.54 -23.27
CA GLY A 73 21.43 15.90 -22.53
C GLY A 73 21.16 16.97 -21.48
N ALA A 74 20.35 17.97 -21.82
CA ALA A 74 19.94 19.02 -20.89
C ALA A 74 19.02 18.45 -19.79
N LEU A 75 18.02 17.65 -20.16
CA LEU A 75 17.00 17.14 -19.24
C LEU A 75 17.62 16.29 -18.11
N ILE A 76 18.49 15.33 -18.45
CA ILE A 76 19.16 14.46 -17.46
C ILE A 76 20.37 15.13 -16.78
N GLY A 77 20.71 16.34 -17.21
CA GLY A 77 21.81 17.12 -16.68
C GLY A 77 21.54 17.62 -15.26
N SER A 78 22.32 18.61 -14.83
CA SER A 78 22.07 19.28 -13.55
C SER A 78 22.27 20.78 -13.66
N GLY A 79 21.66 21.53 -12.75
CA GLY A 79 21.67 22.99 -12.71
C GLY A 79 20.64 23.62 -13.66
N ALA A 80 20.82 24.92 -13.92
CA ALA A 80 19.81 25.75 -14.61
C ALA A 80 19.38 25.20 -15.98
N GLY A 81 20.28 24.59 -16.75
CA GLY A 81 19.94 24.01 -18.06
C GLY A 81 18.95 22.83 -17.97
N SER A 82 19.04 22.03 -16.90
CA SER A 82 18.09 20.93 -16.65
C SER A 82 16.74 21.44 -16.16
N GLU A 83 16.74 22.48 -15.32
CA GLU A 83 15.50 23.15 -14.86
C GLU A 83 14.77 23.82 -16.03
N ASP A 84 15.50 24.48 -16.92
CA ASP A 84 14.95 25.10 -18.12
C ASP A 84 14.35 24.04 -19.07
N GLU A 85 15.06 22.94 -19.30
CA GLU A 85 14.53 21.87 -20.16
C GLU A 85 13.32 21.18 -19.51
N SER A 86 13.31 21.00 -18.19
CA SER A 86 12.15 20.43 -17.47
C SER A 86 10.90 21.30 -17.65
N ARG A 87 11.06 22.62 -17.58
CA ARG A 87 9.98 23.58 -17.83
C ARG A 87 9.48 23.50 -19.28
N LEU A 88 10.39 23.40 -20.26
CA LEU A 88 10.00 23.22 -21.66
C LEU A 88 9.29 21.88 -21.90
N VAL A 89 9.70 20.81 -21.22
CA VAL A 89 9.02 19.51 -21.25
C VAL A 89 7.62 19.64 -20.66
N CYS A 90 7.44 20.32 -19.52
CA CYS A 90 6.12 20.59 -18.97
C CYS A 90 5.21 21.36 -19.96
N GLU A 91 5.73 22.39 -20.61
CA GLU A 91 4.98 23.17 -21.61
C GLU A 91 4.55 22.30 -22.80
N ARG A 92 5.44 21.46 -23.32
CA ARG A 92 5.13 20.54 -24.43
C ARG A 92 4.13 19.47 -24.03
N LEU A 93 4.28 18.90 -22.83
CA LEU A 93 3.32 17.94 -22.29
C LEU A 93 1.93 18.57 -22.13
N ASN A 94 1.84 19.81 -21.65
CA ASN A 94 0.57 20.54 -21.54
C ASN A 94 -0.10 20.71 -22.91
N GLU A 95 0.69 21.04 -23.95
CA GLU A 95 0.18 21.16 -25.32
C GLU A 95 -0.38 19.83 -25.84
N VAL A 96 0.39 18.74 -25.77
CA VAL A 96 -0.05 17.43 -26.31
C VAL A 96 -1.17 16.79 -25.50
N THR A 97 -1.26 17.08 -24.20
CA THR A 97 -2.34 16.60 -23.33
C THR A 97 -3.61 17.47 -23.41
N GLY A 98 -3.58 18.58 -24.14
CA GLY A 98 -4.74 19.45 -24.32
C GLY A 98 -5.98 18.75 -24.88
N ALA A 99 -5.79 17.71 -25.72
CA ALA A 99 -6.88 16.90 -26.26
C ALA A 99 -7.56 16.00 -25.21
N LEU A 100 -6.91 15.77 -24.06
CA LEU A 100 -7.37 14.90 -22.98
C LEU A 100 -7.91 15.69 -21.78
N GLN A 101 -8.18 16.99 -21.96
CA GLN A 101 -8.74 17.81 -20.91
C GLN A 101 -10.11 17.31 -20.45
N GLY A 102 -10.28 17.17 -19.13
CA GLY A 102 -11.50 16.65 -18.51
C GLY A 102 -11.51 15.12 -18.33
N GLU A 103 -10.56 14.41 -18.92
CA GLU A 103 -10.38 12.98 -18.70
C GLU A 103 -9.51 12.70 -17.45
N ARG A 104 -9.51 11.44 -16.99
CA ARG A 104 -8.64 10.97 -15.92
C ARG A 104 -7.79 9.79 -16.39
N ALA A 105 -6.48 9.89 -16.22
CA ALA A 105 -5.56 8.82 -16.54
C ALA A 105 -5.54 7.78 -15.42
N ALA A 106 -5.76 6.51 -15.78
CA ALA A 106 -5.60 5.37 -14.89
C ALA A 106 -4.14 4.93 -14.81
N LEU A 107 -3.45 4.91 -15.96
CA LEU A 107 -2.07 4.47 -16.11
C LEU A 107 -1.40 5.28 -17.20
N ALA A 108 -0.16 5.71 -16.97
CA ALA A 108 0.68 6.33 -17.99
C ALA A 108 1.99 5.56 -18.12
N LEU A 109 2.27 5.06 -19.31
CA LEU A 109 3.55 4.43 -19.65
C LEU A 109 4.39 5.46 -20.41
N ILE A 110 5.62 5.69 -19.98
CA ILE A 110 6.52 6.68 -20.58
C ILE A 110 7.73 5.95 -21.16
N PHE A 111 7.96 6.10 -22.45
CA PHE A 111 9.05 5.47 -23.18
C PHE A 111 10.07 6.51 -23.63
N GLY A 112 11.26 6.49 -23.06
CA GLY A 112 12.38 7.29 -23.53
C GLY A 112 13.04 6.67 -24.76
N GLY A 113 13.36 7.51 -25.75
CA GLY A 113 14.01 7.10 -26.98
C GLY A 113 15.54 7.20 -26.98
N GLY A 114 16.16 6.42 -27.86
CA GLY A 114 17.61 6.39 -28.07
C GLY A 114 18.23 5.02 -27.84
N LYS A 115 19.47 4.84 -28.32
CA LYS A 115 20.19 3.55 -28.19
C LYS A 115 20.79 3.32 -26.79
N ASP A 116 20.99 4.39 -26.03
CA ASP A 116 21.51 4.32 -24.68
C ASP A 116 20.32 4.15 -23.70
N ILE A 117 20.24 2.96 -23.09
CA ILE A 117 19.16 2.60 -22.17
C ILE A 117 19.15 3.50 -20.94
N GLY A 118 20.32 3.85 -20.40
CA GLY A 118 20.42 4.64 -19.18
C GLY A 118 19.93 6.07 -19.39
N VAL A 119 20.38 6.69 -20.48
CA VAL A 119 19.92 8.04 -20.87
C VAL A 119 18.42 8.05 -21.14
N ALA A 120 17.91 7.07 -21.89
CA ALA A 120 16.50 6.99 -22.25
C ALA A 120 15.60 6.77 -21.02
N LEU A 121 15.97 5.85 -20.12
CA LEU A 121 15.19 5.55 -18.92
C LEU A 121 15.20 6.73 -17.94
N GLU A 122 16.36 7.35 -17.71
CA GLU A 122 16.45 8.57 -16.87
C GLU A 122 15.62 9.70 -17.48
N SER A 123 15.63 9.86 -18.82
CA SER A 123 14.78 10.84 -19.48
C SER A 123 13.29 10.56 -19.27
N ALA A 124 12.87 9.29 -19.35
CA ALA A 124 11.48 8.91 -19.08
C ALA A 124 11.06 9.27 -17.65
N VAL A 125 11.91 9.00 -16.66
CA VAL A 125 11.69 9.40 -15.26
C VAL A 125 11.53 10.92 -15.13
N ARG A 126 12.44 11.71 -15.75
CA ARG A 126 12.35 13.18 -15.73
C ARG A 126 11.09 13.71 -16.39
N ILE A 127 10.62 13.07 -17.45
CA ILE A 127 9.36 13.41 -18.12
C ILE A 127 8.17 13.09 -17.21
N ALA A 128 8.20 11.95 -16.51
CA ALA A 128 7.17 11.57 -15.54
C ALA A 128 7.00 12.63 -14.43
N GLU A 129 8.11 13.18 -13.94
CA GLU A 129 8.13 14.25 -12.93
C GLU A 129 7.41 15.53 -13.41
N GLN A 130 7.31 15.76 -14.73
CA GLN A 130 6.64 16.92 -15.30
C GLN A 130 5.13 16.74 -15.55
N LEU A 131 4.60 15.52 -15.44
CA LEU A 131 3.17 15.25 -15.68
C LEU A 131 2.23 16.07 -14.77
N PRO A 132 2.50 16.23 -13.45
CA PRO A 132 1.65 17.05 -12.58
C PRO A 132 1.69 18.54 -12.94
N CYS A 133 2.80 19.03 -13.49
CA CYS A 133 2.93 20.40 -13.99
C CYS A 133 2.08 20.59 -15.26
N ALA A 134 2.15 19.62 -16.17
CA ALA A 134 1.53 19.70 -17.49
C ALA A 134 0.01 19.58 -17.45
N ALA A 135 -0.52 18.57 -16.73
CA ALA A 135 -1.95 18.30 -16.68
C ALA A 135 -2.35 17.74 -15.30
N PRO A 136 -2.42 18.59 -14.26
CA PRO A 136 -2.60 18.15 -12.88
C PRO A 136 -3.88 17.34 -12.66
N THR A 137 -4.98 17.70 -13.31
CA THR A 137 -6.25 16.99 -13.18
C THR A 137 -6.27 15.65 -13.91
N LEU A 138 -5.56 15.55 -15.04
CA LEU A 138 -5.51 14.32 -15.84
C LEU A 138 -4.70 13.25 -15.10
N PHE A 139 -3.57 13.64 -14.52
CA PHE A 139 -2.61 12.72 -13.88
C PHE A 139 -2.76 12.61 -12.36
N ASP A 140 -3.82 13.16 -11.77
CA ASP A 140 -4.08 13.10 -10.33
C ASP A 140 -4.30 11.65 -9.86
N GLY A 141 -3.37 11.16 -9.03
CA GLY A 141 -3.38 9.79 -8.52
C GLY A 141 -3.06 8.72 -9.59
N THR A 142 -2.60 9.11 -10.77
CA THR A 142 -2.24 8.18 -11.85
C THR A 142 -0.98 7.39 -11.52
N THR A 143 -1.00 6.10 -11.82
CA THR A 143 0.23 5.28 -11.74
C THR A 143 1.07 5.51 -13.00
N THR A 144 2.35 5.81 -12.83
CA THR A 144 3.32 5.94 -13.93
C THR A 144 4.30 4.78 -13.97
N ARG A 145 4.77 4.44 -15.17
CA ARG A 145 5.85 3.47 -15.39
C ARG A 145 6.76 3.93 -16.52
N ASP A 146 8.05 3.87 -16.26
CA ASP A 146 9.10 4.35 -17.15
C ASP A 146 9.77 3.17 -17.87
N PHE A 147 9.97 3.34 -19.17
CA PHE A 147 10.53 2.33 -20.06
C PHE A 147 11.50 2.94 -21.07
N TRP A 148 12.24 2.06 -21.72
CA TRP A 148 13.09 2.38 -22.84
C TRP A 148 12.49 1.81 -24.13
N ASP A 149 12.50 2.62 -25.20
CA ASP A 149 12.20 2.17 -26.56
C ASP A 149 13.35 2.56 -27.50
N GLY A 150 14.18 1.56 -27.82
CA GLY A 150 15.35 1.74 -28.69
C GLY A 150 15.02 2.02 -30.15
N SER A 151 13.75 1.91 -30.56
CA SER A 151 13.29 2.27 -31.90
C SER A 151 13.03 3.77 -32.05
N LEU A 152 12.81 4.49 -30.95
CA LEU A 152 12.59 5.93 -30.95
C LEU A 152 13.93 6.69 -31.09
N PRO A 153 13.94 7.85 -31.78
CA PRO A 153 15.09 8.73 -31.81
C PRO A 153 15.50 9.19 -30.40
N ARG A 154 16.79 9.51 -30.24
CA ARG A 154 17.26 10.18 -29.01
C ARG A 154 16.63 11.57 -28.93
N GLY A 155 16.13 11.94 -27.75
CA GLY A 155 15.46 13.22 -27.54
C GLY A 155 13.98 13.18 -27.92
N THR A 156 13.41 11.99 -28.09
CA THR A 156 11.97 11.79 -28.27
C THR A 156 11.46 10.87 -27.17
N ALA A 157 10.23 11.09 -26.71
CA ALA A 157 9.53 10.19 -25.81
C ALA A 157 8.11 9.94 -26.30
N ARG A 158 7.66 8.70 -26.13
CA ARG A 158 6.27 8.30 -26.35
C ARG A 158 5.60 8.08 -24.99
N LEU A 159 4.43 8.68 -24.81
CA LEU A 159 3.58 8.42 -23.66
C LEU A 159 2.36 7.64 -24.15
N GLU A 160 2.02 6.58 -23.43
CA GLU A 160 0.79 5.80 -23.65
C GLU A 160 -0.09 6.01 -22.42
N VAL A 161 -1.16 6.80 -22.59
CA VAL A 161 -2.04 7.21 -21.50
C VAL A 161 -3.34 6.41 -21.57
N PHE A 162 -3.53 5.50 -20.63
CA PHE A 162 -4.75 4.72 -20.49
C PHE A 162 -5.73 5.49 -19.59
N LEU A 163 -6.89 5.82 -20.13
CA LEU A 163 -7.93 6.58 -19.43
C LEU A 163 -8.85 5.65 -18.64
N PHE A 164 -9.43 6.15 -17.55
CA PHE A 164 -10.54 5.47 -16.91
C PHE A 164 -11.74 5.38 -17.86
N THR A 165 -12.56 4.35 -17.71
CA THR A 165 -13.89 4.33 -18.33
C THR A 165 -14.76 5.31 -17.56
N THR A 166 -15.37 6.27 -18.26
CA THR A 166 -16.44 7.09 -17.70
C THR A 166 -17.66 6.20 -17.46
N ASP A 167 -18.18 6.18 -16.22
CA ASP A 167 -19.52 5.65 -15.91
C ASP A 167 -20.61 6.54 -16.52
#